data_AF-A0A257X4F0-F1
#
_entry.id   AF-A0A257X4F0-F1
#
_cell.length_a   1.000
_cell.length_b   1.000
_cell.length_c   1.000
_cell.angle_alpha   90.00
_cell.angle_beta   90.00
_cell.angle_gamma   90.00
#
_symmetry.space_group_name_H-M   'P 1'
#
loop_
_entity.id
_entity.type
_entity.pdbx_description
1 polymer ?
#
loop_
_entity_poly.entity_id
_entity_poly.type
_entity_poly.pdbx_seq_one_letter_code
_entity_poly.pdbx_strand_id
1 'polypeptide(L)'
;MRGLLSLRPAPLIMPSPALFLCLLFPASALYSYLLMRLSLLPWERVQDQHWTERARWLWLARKTRTAVALGTVGLSLIVHYELVRDEPNFAPTVFISLGGFLAAQFFIDRRIRPQSTLRQWLAQMLTMLGITAAIVGTIGWTALCTGEHLARADWLRLTLAALLLVLIYSGVWLLALPGRGKNPHTPRLRKIVDELTAAARLPPVRAWVADGIMANAFALMYIRSIVVTAPTMNVLNDEELRTLVQHEMAHLCESVPVRCARMLGGLSWLGFAFTRPVVHHLGGGGVFWIILGVMLLRRFTQNIAKKMESRADSMSVKDEAEGPIYARALEKLYEANLLPAVMTKRLVHPHLYDRMTAAGLTPAYPRPAPPPQWHWTFFAAIVPAAFWLGWTLAAKH
;
A
#
# COMPACT_ATOMS: atom_id res chain seq x y z
N MET A 1 -24.65 -46.66 -39.90
CA MET A 1 -24.70 -45.49 -38.98
C MET A 1 -23.30 -44.97 -38.64
N ARG A 2 -22.55 -44.54 -39.67
CA ARG A 2 -21.29 -43.78 -39.56
C ARG A 2 -21.45 -42.62 -40.54
N GLY A 3 -21.68 -41.42 -40.03
CA GLY A 3 -21.98 -40.27 -40.88
C GLY A 3 -22.47 -39.03 -40.13
N LEU A 4 -22.05 -38.83 -38.87
CA LEU A 4 -22.21 -37.54 -38.22
C LEU A 4 -21.02 -36.68 -38.66
N LEU A 5 -21.30 -35.84 -39.65
CA LEU A 5 -20.45 -34.80 -40.21
C LEU A 5 -19.75 -34.02 -39.08
N SER A 6 -18.42 -34.11 -39.03
CA SER A 6 -17.61 -33.21 -38.22
C SER A 6 -17.66 -31.82 -38.87
N LEU A 7 -18.68 -31.03 -38.53
CA LEU A 7 -18.70 -29.61 -38.84
C LEU A 7 -17.58 -28.96 -38.02
N ARG A 8 -16.40 -28.79 -38.62
CA ARG A 8 -15.38 -27.90 -38.07
C ARG A 8 -15.99 -26.51 -38.05
N PRO A 9 -16.11 -25.84 -36.89
CA PRO A 9 -16.61 -24.47 -36.85
C PRO A 9 -15.73 -23.61 -37.77
N ALA A 10 -16.38 -22.74 -38.56
CA ALA A 10 -15.67 -21.76 -39.37
C ALA A 10 -14.69 -20.97 -38.49
N PRO A 11 -13.47 -20.67 -38.97
CA PRO A 11 -12.51 -19.91 -38.18
C PRO A 11 -13.15 -18.57 -37.79
N LEU A 12 -13.33 -18.36 -36.49
CA LEU A 12 -13.73 -17.06 -35.96
C LEU A 12 -12.70 -16.04 -36.43
N ILE A 13 -13.15 -15.01 -37.16
CA ILE A 13 -12.31 -13.88 -37.55
C ILE A 13 -11.89 -13.19 -36.25
N MET A 14 -10.69 -13.50 -35.77
CA MET A 14 -10.14 -12.89 -34.58
C MET A 14 -9.87 -11.41 -34.90
N PRO A 15 -10.32 -10.46 -34.05
CA PRO A 15 -9.99 -9.06 -34.22
C PRO A 15 -8.47 -8.90 -34.25
N SER A 16 -7.97 -7.92 -35.01
CA SER A 16 -6.54 -7.64 -35.03
C SER A 16 -6.03 -7.39 -33.60
N PRO A 17 -4.80 -7.80 -33.26
CA PRO A 17 -4.22 -7.56 -31.94
C PRO A 17 -4.30 -6.08 -31.50
N ALA A 18 -4.19 -5.15 -32.46
CA ALA A 18 -4.36 -3.72 -32.22
C ALA A 18 -5.78 -3.36 -31.75
N LEU A 19 -6.82 -3.83 -32.44
CA LEU A 19 -8.20 -3.60 -32.04
C LEU A 19 -8.49 -4.21 -30.67
N PHE A 20 -7.96 -5.40 -30.40
CA PHE A 20 -8.07 -6.05 -29.10
C PHE A 20 -7.48 -5.16 -27.98
N LEU A 21 -6.24 -4.69 -28.15
CA LEU A 21 -5.58 -3.82 -27.18
C LEU A 21 -6.34 -2.49 -27.00
N CYS A 22 -6.92 -1.93 -28.07
CA CYS A 22 -7.76 -0.72 -27.97
C CYS A 22 -9.04 -0.94 -27.13
N LEU A 23 -9.67 -2.12 -27.22
CA LEU A 23 -10.89 -2.44 -26.45
C LEU A 23 -10.60 -2.83 -25.00
N LEU A 24 -9.38 -3.30 -24.72
CA LEU A 24 -9.00 -3.75 -23.38
C LEU A 24 -8.96 -2.62 -22.35
N PHE A 25 -8.54 -1.41 -22.74
CA PHE A 25 -8.57 -0.23 -21.85
C PHE A 25 -9.99 0.13 -21.38
N PRO A 26 -10.97 0.42 -22.27
CA PRO A 26 -12.31 0.77 -21.85
C PRO A 26 -13.02 -0.38 -21.13
N ALA A 27 -12.77 -1.64 -21.51
CA ALA A 27 -13.29 -2.80 -20.80
C ALA A 27 -12.77 -2.85 -19.36
N SER A 28 -11.46 -2.71 -19.16
CA SER A 28 -10.83 -2.68 -17.83
C SER A 28 -11.30 -1.49 -17.00
N ALA A 29 -11.47 -0.32 -17.61
CA ALA A 29 -11.99 0.87 -16.95
C ALA A 29 -13.45 0.67 -16.50
N LEU A 30 -14.31 0.16 -17.37
CA LEU A 30 -15.72 -0.08 -17.06
C LEU A 30 -15.87 -1.14 -15.96
N TYR A 31 -15.19 -2.28 -16.11
CA TYR A 31 -15.16 -3.35 -15.10
C TYR A 31 -14.73 -2.82 -13.73
N SER A 32 -13.60 -2.12 -13.70
CA SER A 32 -13.03 -1.58 -12.46
C SER A 32 -13.95 -0.53 -11.83
N TYR A 33 -14.53 0.37 -12.65
CA TYR A 33 -15.44 1.42 -12.20
C TYR A 33 -16.71 0.84 -11.60
N LEU A 34 -17.37 -0.10 -12.28
CA LEU A 34 -18.62 -0.71 -11.81
C LEU A 34 -18.43 -1.42 -10.48
N LEU A 35 -17.40 -2.27 -10.35
CA LEU A 35 -17.15 -2.99 -9.09
C LEU A 35 -16.81 -2.04 -7.94
N MET A 36 -15.97 -1.03 -8.19
CA MET A 36 -15.65 -0.04 -7.16
C MET A 36 -16.86 0.81 -6.79
N ARG A 37 -17.68 1.23 -7.76
CA ARG A 37 -18.93 1.98 -7.54
C ARG A 37 -19.91 1.19 -6.68
N LEU A 38 -20.14 -0.09 -7.01
CA LEU A 38 -21.02 -0.97 -6.25
C LEU A 38 -20.52 -1.16 -4.81
N SER A 39 -19.20 -1.23 -4.62
CA SER A 39 -18.60 -1.31 -3.29
C SER A 39 -18.73 -0.03 -2.45
N LEU A 40 -18.99 1.12 -3.09
CA LEU A 40 -19.22 2.41 -2.43
C LEU A 40 -20.68 2.63 -2.01
N LEU A 41 -21.64 1.87 -2.54
CA LEU A 41 -23.06 2.06 -2.21
C LEU A 41 -23.35 2.03 -0.70
N PRO A 42 -22.76 1.10 0.10
CA PRO A 42 -22.96 1.12 1.55
C PRO A 42 -22.43 2.39 2.20
N TRP A 43 -21.31 2.94 1.69
CA TRP A 43 -20.72 4.19 2.20
C TRP A 43 -21.60 5.40 1.87
N GLU A 44 -22.18 5.47 0.67
CA GLU A 44 -23.07 6.57 0.28
C GLU A 44 -24.33 6.64 1.15
N ARG A 45 -24.88 5.49 1.56
CA ARG A 45 -26.04 5.41 2.45
C ARG A 45 -25.79 5.94 3.87
N VAL A 46 -24.53 6.11 4.26
CA VAL A 46 -24.15 6.56 5.61
C VAL A 46 -23.46 7.93 5.58
N GLN A 47 -23.56 8.70 4.49
CA GLN A 47 -22.88 9.99 4.36
C GLN A 47 -23.31 11.03 5.41
N ASP A 48 -24.55 10.94 5.89
CA ASP A 48 -25.09 11.81 6.93
C ASP A 48 -24.80 11.32 8.35
N GLN A 49 -24.15 10.15 8.50
CA GLN A 49 -23.74 9.64 9.80
C GLN A 49 -22.40 10.23 10.24
N HIS A 50 -22.08 10.04 11.53
CA HIS A 50 -20.80 10.42 12.11
C HIS A 50 -19.62 9.84 11.30
N TRP A 51 -18.48 10.55 11.28
CA TRP A 51 -17.34 10.21 10.43
C TRP A 51 -16.79 8.80 10.67
N THR A 52 -16.94 8.27 11.89
CA THR A 52 -16.52 6.92 12.26
C THR A 52 -17.27 5.84 11.47
N GLU A 53 -18.58 5.99 11.28
CA GLU A 53 -19.39 5.08 10.47
C GLU A 53 -19.07 5.22 8.97
N ARG A 54 -18.87 6.46 8.50
CA ARG A 54 -18.40 6.70 7.11
C ARG A 54 -17.07 6.02 6.86
N ALA A 55 -16.11 6.16 7.77
CA ALA A 55 -14.80 5.53 7.67
C ALA A 55 -14.89 3.99 7.66
N ARG A 56 -15.77 3.43 8.49
CA ARG A 56 -16.03 1.98 8.59
C ARG A 56 -16.47 1.39 7.24
N TRP A 57 -17.44 2.02 6.59
CA TRP A 57 -17.94 1.55 5.29
C TRP A 57 -17.00 1.88 4.13
N LEU A 58 -16.29 3.02 4.18
CA LEU A 58 -15.29 3.35 3.17
C LEU A 58 -14.13 2.35 3.13
N TRP A 59 -13.76 1.79 4.28
CA TRP A 59 -12.71 0.76 4.38
C TRP A 59 -13.02 -0.48 3.52
N LEU A 60 -14.30 -0.85 3.41
CA LEU A 60 -14.75 -1.97 2.59
C LEU A 60 -14.51 -1.70 1.09
N ALA A 61 -14.81 -0.48 0.64
CA ALA A 61 -14.54 -0.05 -0.73
C ALA A 61 -13.03 -0.02 -1.01
N ARG A 62 -12.20 0.44 -0.05
CA ARG A 62 -10.73 0.42 -0.17
C ARG A 62 -10.17 -0.99 -0.31
N LYS A 63 -10.69 -1.97 0.44
CA LYS A 63 -10.31 -3.38 0.27
C LYS A 63 -10.73 -3.92 -1.09
N THR A 64 -11.95 -3.61 -1.52
CA THR A 64 -12.47 -4.03 -2.83
C THR A 64 -11.60 -3.47 -3.95
N ARG A 65 -11.13 -2.23 -3.85
CA ARG A 65 -10.19 -1.64 -4.83
C ARG A 65 -8.94 -2.48 -5.04
N THR A 66 -8.33 -3.03 -3.99
CA THR A 66 -7.17 -3.93 -4.13
C THR A 66 -7.55 -5.23 -4.85
N ALA A 67 -8.69 -5.82 -4.51
CA ALA A 67 -9.20 -7.00 -5.20
C ALA A 67 -9.50 -6.74 -6.68
N VAL A 68 -10.10 -5.59 -7.00
CA VAL A 68 -10.37 -5.15 -8.37
C VAL A 68 -9.06 -4.97 -9.15
N ALA A 69 -8.03 -4.35 -8.57
CA ALA A 69 -6.73 -4.24 -9.23
C ALA A 69 -6.15 -5.61 -9.61
N LEU A 70 -6.15 -6.57 -8.67
CA LEU A 70 -5.69 -7.94 -8.91
C LEU A 70 -6.57 -8.68 -9.93
N GLY A 71 -7.88 -8.53 -9.82
CA GLY A 71 -8.86 -9.09 -10.73
C GLY A 71 -8.70 -8.60 -12.16
N THR A 72 -8.51 -7.29 -12.34
CA THR A 72 -8.24 -6.67 -13.65
C THR A 72 -6.97 -7.25 -14.26
N VAL A 73 -5.86 -7.31 -13.51
CA VAL A 73 -4.61 -7.92 -14.03
C VAL A 73 -4.80 -9.40 -14.37
N GLY A 74 -5.42 -10.18 -13.48
CA GLY A 74 -5.66 -11.61 -13.69
C GLY A 74 -6.52 -11.89 -14.92
N LEU A 75 -7.66 -11.20 -15.05
CA LEU A 75 -8.53 -11.29 -16.22
C LEU A 75 -7.79 -10.90 -17.51
N SER A 76 -6.94 -9.89 -17.46
CA SER A 76 -6.17 -9.44 -18.62
C SER A 76 -5.18 -10.51 -19.09
N LEU A 77 -4.51 -11.18 -18.15
CA LEU A 77 -3.61 -12.30 -18.46
C LEU A 77 -4.36 -13.49 -19.05
N ILE A 78 -5.56 -13.78 -18.55
CA ILE A 78 -6.44 -14.82 -19.09
C ILE A 78 -6.80 -14.52 -20.53
N VAL A 79 -7.31 -13.32 -20.77
CA VAL A 79 -7.74 -12.90 -22.11
C VAL A 79 -6.56 -12.91 -23.07
N HIS A 80 -5.37 -12.48 -22.63
CA HIS A 80 -4.15 -12.58 -23.44
C HIS A 80 -3.77 -14.03 -23.75
N TYR A 81 -3.81 -14.93 -22.77
CA TYR A 81 -3.50 -16.35 -22.97
C TYR A 81 -4.46 -17.02 -23.95
N GLU A 82 -5.75 -16.71 -23.88
CA GLU A 82 -6.79 -17.33 -24.72
C GLU A 82 -6.85 -16.74 -26.13
N LEU A 83 -6.68 -15.42 -26.27
CA LEU A 83 -6.88 -14.72 -27.55
C LEU A 83 -5.60 -14.39 -28.30
N VAL A 84 -4.46 -14.31 -27.60
CA VAL A 84 -3.18 -13.88 -28.18
C VAL A 84 -2.07 -14.88 -27.80
N ARG A 85 -2.42 -16.17 -27.81
CA ARG A 85 -1.56 -17.27 -27.35
C ARG A 85 -0.18 -17.30 -27.97
N ASP A 86 -0.06 -16.84 -29.21
CA ASP A 86 1.19 -16.88 -29.99
C ASP A 86 2.10 -15.67 -29.73
N GLU A 87 1.63 -14.63 -29.03
CA GLU A 87 2.45 -13.48 -28.65
C GLU A 87 3.04 -13.67 -27.25
N PRO A 88 4.37 -13.83 -27.12
CA PRO A 88 4.99 -14.05 -25.82
C PRO A 88 4.97 -12.80 -24.92
N ASN A 89 4.73 -11.62 -25.50
CA ASN A 89 4.78 -10.35 -24.78
C ASN A 89 3.43 -9.92 -24.22
N PHE A 90 3.16 -10.30 -22.97
CA PHE A 90 1.95 -9.88 -22.23
C PHE A 90 2.02 -8.46 -21.66
N ALA A 91 3.16 -7.77 -21.75
CA ALA A 91 3.35 -6.48 -21.10
C ALA A 91 2.35 -5.41 -21.58
N PRO A 92 2.11 -5.22 -22.89
CA PRO A 92 1.12 -4.25 -23.37
C PRO A 92 -0.27 -4.49 -22.79
N THR A 93 -0.70 -5.76 -22.74
CA THR A 93 -1.98 -6.17 -22.14
C THR A 93 -2.09 -5.71 -20.68
N VAL A 94 -1.05 -5.96 -19.88
CA VAL A 94 -1.05 -5.57 -18.45
C VAL A 94 -1.04 -4.04 -18.29
N PHE A 95 -0.22 -3.32 -19.06
CA PHE A 95 -0.13 -1.86 -18.96
C PHE A 95 -1.44 -1.17 -19.37
N ILE A 96 -2.07 -1.60 -20.46
CA ILE A 96 -3.34 -1.05 -20.94
C ILE A 96 -4.45 -1.28 -19.92
N SER A 97 -4.52 -2.48 -19.35
CA SER A 97 -5.54 -2.83 -18.35
C SER A 97 -5.34 -2.10 -17.03
N LEU A 98 -4.10 -1.93 -16.60
CA LEU A 98 -3.74 -1.10 -15.46
C LEU A 98 -4.11 0.37 -15.71
N GLY A 99 -3.91 0.88 -16.92
CA GLY A 99 -4.36 2.20 -17.33
C GLY A 99 -5.87 2.38 -17.15
N GLY A 100 -6.66 1.40 -17.60
CA GLY A 100 -8.11 1.39 -17.41
C GLY A 100 -8.51 1.37 -15.93
N PHE A 101 -7.86 0.54 -15.12
CA PHE A 101 -8.06 0.51 -13.67
C PHE A 101 -7.74 1.86 -13.01
N LEU A 102 -6.62 2.49 -13.35
CA LEU A 102 -6.21 3.78 -12.79
C LEU A 102 -7.19 4.90 -13.17
N ALA A 103 -7.69 4.92 -14.41
CA ALA A 103 -8.73 5.85 -14.84
C ALA A 103 -10.00 5.68 -14.01
N ALA A 104 -10.47 4.44 -13.82
CA ALA A 104 -11.62 4.16 -12.96
C ALA A 104 -11.38 4.61 -11.51
N GLN A 105 -10.20 4.33 -10.96
CA GLN A 105 -9.83 4.71 -9.60
C GLN A 105 -9.87 6.23 -9.40
N PHE A 106 -9.41 7.03 -10.37
CA PHE A 106 -9.45 8.49 -10.28
C PHE A 106 -10.89 9.01 -10.05
N PHE A 107 -11.86 8.51 -10.81
CA PHE A 107 -13.25 8.93 -10.68
C PHE A 107 -13.87 8.52 -9.33
N ILE A 108 -13.50 7.35 -8.82
CA ILE A 108 -13.91 6.88 -7.48
C ILE A 108 -13.28 7.74 -6.38
N ASP A 109 -11.97 7.99 -6.46
CA ASP A 109 -11.26 8.82 -5.48
C ASP A 109 -11.80 10.26 -5.46
N ARG A 110 -12.16 10.83 -6.63
CA ARG A 110 -12.79 12.16 -6.73
C ARG A 110 -14.17 12.22 -6.07
N ARG A 111 -14.96 11.14 -6.09
CA ARG A 111 -16.23 11.07 -5.36
C ARG A 111 -16.04 11.07 -3.85
N ILE A 112 -15.00 10.40 -3.37
CA ILE A 112 -14.66 10.35 -1.94
C ILE A 112 -14.02 11.68 -1.50
N ARG A 113 -13.24 12.32 -2.38
CA ARG A 113 -12.50 13.55 -2.11
C ARG A 113 -12.65 14.56 -3.27
N PRO A 114 -13.79 15.27 -3.35
CA PRO A 114 -14.07 16.23 -4.43
C PRO A 114 -13.01 17.33 -4.57
N GLN A 115 -12.33 17.68 -3.48
CA GLN A 115 -11.28 18.69 -3.41
C GLN A 115 -9.95 18.25 -4.05
N SER A 116 -9.77 16.96 -4.33
CA SER A 116 -8.52 16.46 -4.94
C SER A 116 -8.45 16.82 -6.42
N THR A 117 -7.37 17.51 -6.81
CA THR A 117 -7.12 17.82 -8.23
C THR A 117 -6.51 16.63 -8.96
N LEU A 118 -6.73 16.54 -10.28
CA LEU A 118 -6.10 15.49 -11.11
C LEU A 118 -4.58 15.52 -10.98
N ARG A 119 -3.97 16.72 -10.91
CA ARG A 119 -2.52 16.88 -10.76
C ARG A 119 -2.01 16.28 -9.45
N GLN A 120 -2.65 16.58 -8.33
CA GLN A 120 -2.27 16.02 -7.02
C GLN A 120 -2.47 14.50 -7.00
N TRP A 121 -3.59 14.02 -7.54
CA TRP A 121 -3.87 12.59 -7.64
C TRP A 121 -2.82 11.87 -8.49
N LEU A 122 -2.51 12.40 -9.67
CA LEU A 122 -1.53 11.81 -10.57
C LEU A 122 -0.13 11.83 -9.97
N ALA A 123 0.28 12.94 -9.34
CA ALA A 123 1.58 13.03 -8.66
C ALA A 123 1.70 12.00 -7.53
N GLN A 124 0.67 11.83 -6.70
CA GLN A 124 0.67 10.81 -5.65
C GLN A 124 0.68 9.40 -6.24
N MET A 125 -0.14 9.15 -7.27
CA MET A 125 -0.25 7.85 -7.93
C MET A 125 1.07 7.44 -8.59
N LEU A 126 1.68 8.32 -9.38
CA LEU A 126 2.97 8.08 -10.04
C LEU A 126 4.08 7.85 -9.02
N THR A 127 4.08 8.59 -7.91
CA THR A 127 5.03 8.37 -6.81
C THR A 127 4.88 6.97 -6.22
N MET A 128 3.65 6.57 -5.89
CA MET A 128 3.36 5.24 -5.32
C MET A 128 3.67 4.12 -6.32
N LEU A 129 3.31 4.29 -7.59
CA LEU A 129 3.58 3.34 -8.66
C LEU A 129 5.08 3.21 -8.88
N GLY A 130 5.83 4.32 -8.93
CA GLY A 130 7.29 4.31 -9.09
C GLY A 130 8.00 3.57 -7.96
N ILE A 131 7.64 3.84 -6.70
CA ILE A 131 8.21 3.13 -5.54
C ILE A 131 7.86 1.64 -5.58
N THR A 132 6.59 1.31 -5.86
CA THR A 132 6.13 -0.09 -5.91
C THR A 132 6.77 -0.85 -7.05
N ALA A 133 6.86 -0.25 -8.24
CA ALA A 133 7.51 -0.82 -9.41
C ALA A 133 9.01 -1.01 -9.18
N ALA A 134 9.68 -0.09 -8.48
CA ALA A 134 11.08 -0.26 -8.12
C ALA A 134 11.29 -1.45 -7.17
N ILE A 135 10.44 -1.61 -6.14
CA ILE A 135 10.52 -2.73 -5.20
C ILE A 135 10.21 -4.07 -5.91
N VAL A 136 9.05 -4.17 -6.55
CA VAL A 136 8.58 -5.39 -7.21
C VAL A 136 9.48 -5.75 -8.39
N GLY A 137 9.89 -4.76 -9.18
CA GLY A 137 10.81 -4.92 -10.30
C GLY A 137 12.18 -5.43 -9.84
N THR A 138 12.72 -4.90 -8.73
CA THR A 138 13.98 -5.40 -8.16
C THR A 138 13.85 -6.87 -7.75
N ILE A 139 12.81 -7.23 -6.99
CA ILE A 139 12.58 -8.61 -6.53
C ILE A 139 12.36 -9.55 -7.72
N GLY A 140 11.52 -9.15 -8.67
CA GLY A 140 11.21 -9.93 -9.87
C GLY A 140 12.43 -10.15 -10.75
N TRP A 141 13.21 -9.09 -11.01
CA TRP A 141 14.47 -9.18 -11.76
C TRP A 141 15.44 -10.16 -11.09
N THR A 142 15.63 -10.06 -9.77
CA THR A 142 16.52 -10.99 -9.06
C THR A 142 16.00 -12.42 -9.10
N ALA A 143 14.71 -12.64 -8.90
CA ALA A 143 14.10 -13.98 -8.94
C ALA A 143 14.22 -14.65 -10.31
N LEU A 144 14.05 -13.87 -11.40
CA LEU A 144 14.17 -14.38 -12.77
C LEU A 144 15.62 -14.68 -13.15
N CYS A 145 16.56 -13.83 -12.72
CA CYS A 145 17.97 -13.96 -13.04
C CYS A 145 18.73 -14.95 -12.16
N THR A 146 18.21 -15.33 -11.00
CA THR A 146 18.88 -16.27 -10.09
C THR A 146 18.85 -17.69 -10.66
N GLY A 147 20.02 -18.28 -10.85
CA GLY A 147 20.15 -19.66 -11.34
C GLY A 147 19.64 -20.72 -10.34
N GLU A 148 19.46 -21.94 -10.84
CA GLU A 148 19.12 -23.11 -10.01
C GLU A 148 20.27 -23.52 -9.10
N HIS A 149 21.50 -23.35 -9.57
CA HIS A 149 22.71 -23.43 -8.78
C HIS A 149 23.28 -22.02 -8.60
N LEU A 150 23.42 -21.58 -7.35
CA LEU A 150 23.89 -20.24 -7.04
C LEU A 150 25.37 -20.07 -7.42
N ALA A 151 25.62 -19.37 -8.53
CA ALA A 151 26.95 -18.98 -8.96
C ALA A 151 27.40 -17.67 -8.29
N ARG A 152 28.68 -17.31 -8.44
CA ARG A 152 29.20 -16.00 -7.97
C ARG A 152 28.40 -14.81 -8.51
N ALA A 153 27.92 -14.91 -9.75
CA ALA A 153 27.11 -13.87 -10.38
C ALA A 153 25.75 -13.68 -9.68
N ASP A 154 25.13 -14.75 -9.18
CA ASP A 154 23.84 -14.68 -8.46
C ASP A 154 23.99 -13.98 -7.12
N TRP A 155 25.08 -14.26 -6.38
CA TRP A 155 25.40 -13.56 -5.15
C TRP A 155 25.62 -12.05 -5.36
N LEU A 156 26.27 -11.66 -6.45
CA LEU A 156 26.43 -10.26 -6.82
C LEU A 156 25.08 -9.59 -7.11
N ARG A 157 24.20 -10.25 -7.87
CA ARG A 157 22.84 -9.76 -8.17
C ARG A 157 22.00 -9.61 -6.90
N LEU A 158 22.02 -10.61 -6.02
CA LEU A 158 21.35 -10.58 -4.72
C LEU A 158 21.85 -9.42 -3.85
N THR A 159 23.16 -9.19 -3.83
CA THR A 159 23.78 -8.07 -3.09
C THR A 159 23.32 -6.72 -3.67
N LEU A 160 23.35 -6.57 -4.99
CA LEU A 160 22.88 -5.34 -5.65
C LEU A 160 21.39 -5.09 -5.39
N ALA A 161 20.57 -6.14 -5.45
CA ALA A 161 19.15 -6.07 -5.15
C ALA A 161 18.89 -5.67 -3.70
N ALA A 162 19.62 -6.26 -2.74
CA ALA A 162 19.56 -5.88 -1.35
C ALA A 162 19.95 -4.42 -1.13
N LEU A 163 21.03 -3.94 -1.76
CA LEU A 163 21.47 -2.53 -1.69
C LEU A 163 20.43 -1.58 -2.27
N LEU A 164 19.81 -1.93 -3.40
CA LEU A 164 18.76 -1.12 -4.02
C LEU A 164 17.50 -1.06 -3.13
N LEU A 165 17.08 -2.18 -2.55
CA LEU A 165 15.97 -2.21 -1.60
C LEU A 165 16.30 -1.41 -0.33
N VAL A 166 17.52 -1.49 0.20
CA VAL A 166 17.99 -0.65 1.32
C VAL A 166 17.93 0.83 0.94
N LEU A 167 18.37 1.20 -0.27
CA LEU A 167 18.29 2.58 -0.76
C LEU A 167 16.83 3.07 -0.81
N ILE A 168 15.91 2.26 -1.35
CA ILE A 168 14.48 2.59 -1.44
C ILE A 168 13.85 2.73 -0.05
N TYR A 169 13.99 1.72 0.82
CA TYR A 169 13.37 1.69 2.15
C TYR A 169 14.00 2.69 3.13
N SER A 170 15.28 3.02 2.98
CA SER A 170 15.93 4.04 3.80
C SER A 170 15.44 5.45 3.51
N GLY A 171 14.86 5.66 2.31
CA GLY A 171 14.46 6.98 1.85
C GLY A 171 15.64 7.88 1.51
N VAL A 172 16.88 7.37 1.44
CA VAL A 172 18.07 8.20 1.12
C VAL A 172 17.96 8.86 -0.26
N TRP A 173 17.28 8.24 -1.21
CA TRP A 173 16.96 8.84 -2.52
C TRP A 173 16.08 10.10 -2.40
N LEU A 174 15.28 10.19 -1.32
CA LEU A 174 14.63 11.43 -0.88
C LEU A 174 15.63 12.43 -0.29
N LEU A 175 16.93 12.35 -0.60
CA LEU A 175 17.87 13.47 -0.47
C LEU A 175 18.30 14.05 -1.84
N ALA A 176 18.02 13.36 -2.95
CA ALA A 176 18.37 13.81 -4.30
C ALA A 176 17.27 14.57 -5.08
N LEU A 177 15.98 14.24 -4.87
CA LEU A 177 14.83 15.00 -5.41
C LEU A 177 14.89 16.53 -5.18
N PRO A 178 14.69 17.33 -6.25
CA PRO A 178 14.58 18.78 -6.16
C PRO A 178 13.26 19.21 -5.50
N GLY A 179 13.23 20.44 -4.96
CA GLY A 179 11.99 21.08 -4.49
C GLY A 179 11.59 20.81 -3.04
N ARG A 180 12.44 20.12 -2.26
CA ARG A 180 12.16 19.91 -0.83
C ARG A 180 12.13 21.21 -0.05
N GLY A 181 11.15 21.30 0.84
CA GLY A 181 10.97 22.46 1.71
C GLY A 181 10.50 23.73 1.00
N LYS A 182 10.15 23.66 -0.30
CA LYS A 182 9.56 24.80 -1.02
C LYS A 182 8.07 25.00 -0.72
N ASN A 183 7.44 24.07 0.00
CA ASN A 183 6.03 24.20 0.36
C ASN A 183 5.85 25.33 1.41
N PRO A 184 4.84 26.21 1.28
CA PRO A 184 4.61 27.36 2.17
C PRO A 184 4.49 27.02 3.66
N HIS A 185 4.07 25.81 4.01
CA HIS A 185 3.93 25.38 5.40
C HIS A 185 5.26 24.90 6.03
N THR A 186 6.33 24.76 5.24
CA THR A 186 7.62 24.26 5.73
C THR A 186 8.21 25.09 6.86
N PRO A 187 8.20 26.44 6.84
CA PRO A 187 8.72 27.25 7.94
C PRO A 187 8.02 26.98 9.29
N ARG A 188 6.69 26.82 9.27
CA ARG A 188 5.88 26.48 10.47
C ARG A 188 6.29 25.13 11.05
N LEU A 189 6.41 24.10 10.21
CA LEU A 189 6.86 22.77 10.64
C LEU A 189 8.30 22.80 11.17
N ARG A 190 9.20 23.49 10.45
CA ARG A 190 10.61 23.60 10.83
C ARG A 190 10.76 24.26 12.20
N LYS A 191 10.02 25.34 12.48
CA LYS A 191 10.01 25.98 13.81
C LYS A 191 9.70 24.98 14.92
N ILE A 192 8.61 24.21 14.78
CA ILE A 192 8.21 23.21 15.79
C ILE A 192 9.27 22.10 15.94
N VAL A 193 9.80 21.60 14.83
CA VAL A 193 10.83 20.54 14.85
C VAL A 193 12.13 21.05 15.47
N ASP A 194 12.56 22.27 15.18
CA ASP A 194 13.78 22.87 15.72
C ASP A 194 13.65 23.10 17.22
N GLU A 195 12.50 23.61 17.70
CA GLU A 195 12.19 23.77 19.13
C GLU A 195 12.24 22.42 19.87
N LEU A 196 11.56 21.39 19.34
CA LEU A 196 11.55 20.06 19.94
C LEU A 196 12.92 19.37 19.89
N THR A 197 13.68 19.58 18.82
CA THR A 197 15.04 19.06 18.66
C THR A 197 15.98 19.67 19.69
N ALA A 198 15.90 20.99 19.89
CA ALA A 198 16.67 21.71 20.90
C ALA A 198 16.30 21.25 22.32
N ALA A 199 15.00 21.15 22.63
CA ALA A 199 14.50 20.70 23.93
C ALA A 199 14.95 19.27 24.25
N ALA A 200 14.90 18.37 23.26
CA ALA A 200 15.32 16.97 23.42
C ALA A 200 16.85 16.76 23.31
N ARG A 201 17.63 17.81 23.04
CA ARG A 201 19.08 17.77 22.80
C ARG A 201 19.47 16.73 21.73
N LEU A 202 18.66 16.63 20.68
CA LEU A 202 18.88 15.68 19.59
C LEU A 202 19.74 16.32 18.49
N PRO A 203 20.51 15.52 17.72
CA PRO A 203 21.12 16.00 16.50
C PRO A 203 20.06 16.58 15.54
N PRO A 204 20.40 17.60 14.73
CA PRO A 204 19.47 18.29 13.85
C PRO A 204 18.56 17.34 13.07
N VAL A 205 17.26 17.60 13.15
CA VAL A 205 16.23 16.83 12.45
C VAL A 205 15.75 17.65 11.24
N ARG A 206 15.80 17.05 10.05
CA ARG A 206 15.30 17.73 8.85
C ARG A 206 13.78 17.65 8.82
N ALA A 207 13.13 18.73 8.44
CA ALA A 207 11.68 18.79 8.33
C ALA A 207 11.27 19.32 6.95
N TRP A 208 10.31 18.68 6.30
CA TRP A 208 9.69 19.21 5.09
C TRP A 208 8.23 18.82 4.95
N VAL A 209 7.48 19.66 4.24
CA VAL A 209 6.09 19.41 3.90
C VAL A 209 6.00 18.80 2.51
N ALA A 210 5.32 17.67 2.39
CA ALA A 210 5.04 16.98 1.13
C ALA A 210 3.63 17.30 0.63
N ASP A 211 3.48 17.47 -0.67
CA ASP A 211 2.16 17.54 -1.29
C ASP A 211 1.56 16.12 -1.35
N GLY A 212 0.32 15.98 -0.89
CA GLY A 212 -0.36 14.70 -0.85
C GLY A 212 -1.86 14.89 -0.64
N ILE A 213 -2.65 13.86 -0.94
CA ILE A 213 -4.11 13.89 -0.78
C ILE A 213 -4.52 13.48 0.64
N MET A 214 -3.67 12.75 1.36
CA MET A 214 -3.94 12.24 2.70
C MET A 214 -3.22 13.07 3.76
N ALA A 215 -3.85 13.25 4.92
CA ALA A 215 -3.23 13.83 6.09
C ALA A 215 -2.34 12.78 6.76
N ASN A 216 -1.04 12.80 6.50
CA ASN A 216 -0.08 11.88 7.07
C ASN A 216 1.14 12.61 7.65
N ALA A 217 1.84 11.95 8.57
CA ALA A 217 3.16 12.29 9.05
C ALA A 217 4.00 11.01 9.13
N PHE A 218 5.30 11.12 8.88
CA PHE A 218 6.20 9.98 8.99
C PHE A 218 7.64 10.39 9.31
N ALA A 219 8.23 9.63 10.21
CA ALA A 219 9.65 9.68 10.54
C ALA A 219 10.49 8.80 9.59
N LEU A 220 11.40 9.42 8.85
CA LEU A 220 12.40 8.77 8.02
C LEU A 220 13.69 8.55 8.84
N MET A 221 13.71 7.46 9.59
CA MET A 221 14.72 7.14 10.61
C MET A 221 16.16 7.17 10.09
N TYR A 222 16.42 6.65 8.89
CA TYR A 222 17.78 6.50 8.34
C TYR A 222 18.38 7.82 7.88
N ILE A 223 17.53 8.79 7.55
CA ILE A 223 17.97 10.14 7.16
C ILE A 223 17.59 11.19 8.21
N ARG A 224 17.15 10.78 9.41
CA ARG A 224 16.73 11.65 10.52
C ARG A 224 15.86 12.81 10.07
N SER A 225 14.76 12.48 9.42
CA SER A 225 13.87 13.48 8.85
C SER A 225 12.42 13.23 9.20
N ILE A 226 11.65 14.30 9.32
CA ILE A 226 10.20 14.27 9.53
C ILE A 226 9.54 14.86 8.29
N VAL A 227 8.58 14.12 7.76
CA VAL A 227 7.78 14.56 6.64
C VAL A 227 6.35 14.64 7.08
N VAL A 228 5.74 15.80 6.86
CA VAL A 228 4.31 16.02 7.12
C VAL A 228 3.65 16.37 5.80
N THR A 229 2.46 15.85 5.53
CA THR A 229 1.73 16.21 4.31
C THR A 229 1.02 17.56 4.47
N ALA A 230 0.80 18.26 3.36
CA ALA A 230 0.06 19.53 3.39
C ALA A 230 -1.34 19.43 4.04
N PRO A 231 -2.16 18.39 3.82
CA PRO A 231 -3.43 18.24 4.53
C PRO A 231 -3.28 18.15 6.06
N THR A 232 -2.23 17.50 6.57
CA THR A 232 -1.96 17.49 8.02
C THR A 232 -1.70 18.89 8.56
N MET A 233 -0.90 19.69 7.85
CA MET A 233 -0.62 21.08 8.25
C MET A 233 -1.88 21.94 8.29
N ASN A 234 -2.88 21.64 7.45
CA ASN A 234 -4.14 22.38 7.41
C ASN A 234 -5.13 21.95 8.48
N VAL A 235 -5.08 20.68 8.90
CA VAL A 235 -6.05 20.11 9.84
C VAL A 235 -5.63 20.28 11.30
N LEU A 236 -4.32 20.27 11.57
CA LEU A 236 -3.79 20.37 12.93
C LEU A 236 -3.35 21.80 13.28
N ASN A 237 -3.71 22.24 14.48
CA ASN A 237 -3.15 23.45 15.07
C ASN A 237 -1.69 23.22 15.56
N ASP A 238 -1.02 24.25 16.08
CA ASP A 238 0.39 24.15 16.48
C ASP A 238 0.64 23.20 17.65
N GLU A 239 -0.27 23.12 18.62
CA GLU A 239 -0.15 22.22 19.78
C GLU A 239 -0.35 20.76 19.36
N GLU A 240 -1.38 20.49 18.57
CA GLU A 240 -1.67 19.18 17.99
C GLU A 240 -0.54 18.72 17.06
N LEU A 241 -0.01 19.63 16.24
CA LEU A 241 1.13 19.33 15.37
C LEU A 241 2.40 19.07 16.19
N ARG A 242 2.64 19.82 17.27
CA ARG A 242 3.78 19.61 18.19
C ARG A 242 3.75 18.22 18.81
N THR A 243 2.60 17.81 19.36
CA THR A 243 2.46 16.46 19.96
C THR A 243 2.61 15.34 18.93
N LEU A 244 2.06 15.51 17.72
CA LEU A 244 2.28 14.58 16.61
C LEU A 244 3.77 14.49 16.21
N VAL A 245 4.46 15.62 16.08
CA VAL A 245 5.89 15.65 15.74
C VAL A 245 6.72 15.01 16.85
N GLN A 246 6.38 15.21 18.12
CA GLN A 246 7.04 14.55 19.24
C GLN A 246 6.91 13.03 19.18
N HIS A 247 5.74 12.50 18.81
CA HIS A 247 5.55 11.06 18.53
C HIS A 247 6.46 10.59 17.39
N GLU A 248 6.47 11.29 16.25
CA GLU A 248 7.34 10.95 15.12
C GLU A 248 8.84 11.04 15.46
N MET A 249 9.24 12.01 16.30
CA MET A 249 10.62 12.13 16.81
C MET A 249 11.03 10.95 17.68
N ALA A 250 10.10 10.33 18.42
CA ALA A 250 10.40 9.14 19.20
C ALA A 250 10.90 7.97 18.31
N HIS A 251 10.37 7.84 17.09
CA HIS A 251 10.87 6.86 16.12
C HIS A 251 12.31 7.15 15.64
N LEU A 252 12.73 8.41 15.60
CA LEU A 252 14.10 8.78 15.26
C LEU A 252 15.12 8.39 16.35
N CYS A 253 14.64 8.15 17.57
CA CYS A 253 15.43 7.72 18.72
C CYS A 253 15.44 6.20 18.91
N GLU A 254 14.86 5.43 17.98
CA GLU A 254 14.91 3.97 18.00
C GLU A 254 16.36 3.47 17.92
N SER A 255 16.65 2.40 18.69
CA SER A 255 17.99 1.82 18.75
C SER A 255 18.41 1.19 17.41
N VAL A 256 19.72 1.04 17.20
CA VAL A 256 20.25 0.40 15.97
C VAL A 256 19.63 -0.98 15.70
N PRO A 257 19.49 -1.90 16.68
CA PRO A 257 18.86 -3.20 16.45
C PRO A 257 17.41 -3.09 15.94
N VAL A 258 16.63 -2.14 16.46
CA VAL A 258 15.25 -1.90 16.00
C VAL A 258 15.24 -1.40 14.56
N ARG A 259 16.12 -0.45 14.22
CA ARG A 259 16.27 0.05 12.84
C ARG A 259 16.71 -1.05 11.88
N CYS A 260 17.62 -1.94 12.29
CA CYS A 260 18.00 -3.11 11.50
C CYS A 260 16.82 -4.08 11.33
N ALA A 261 16.05 -4.36 12.39
CA ALA A 261 14.87 -5.23 12.30
C ALA A 261 13.80 -4.69 11.33
N ARG A 262 13.56 -3.37 11.31
CA ARG A 262 12.65 -2.74 10.35
C ARG A 262 13.14 -2.90 8.90
N MET A 263 14.44 -2.71 8.67
CA MET A 263 15.06 -2.93 7.35
C MET A 263 14.92 -4.39 6.92
N LEU A 264 15.22 -5.35 7.81
CA LEU A 264 15.05 -6.78 7.56
C LEU A 264 13.60 -7.14 7.22
N GLY A 265 12.62 -6.49 7.86
CA GLY A 265 11.21 -6.65 7.52
C GLY A 265 10.90 -6.25 6.08
N GLY A 266 11.50 -5.16 5.58
CA GLY A 266 11.41 -4.73 4.18
C GLY A 266 12.14 -5.67 3.21
N LEU A 267 13.33 -6.13 3.60
CA LEU A 267 14.15 -7.06 2.81
C LEU A 267 13.63 -8.49 2.77
N SER A 268 12.72 -8.87 3.67
CA SER A 268 12.16 -10.22 3.73
C SER A 268 11.59 -10.71 2.37
N TRP A 269 11.06 -9.81 1.55
CA TRP A 269 10.56 -10.13 0.21
C TRP A 269 11.65 -10.61 -0.76
N LEU A 270 12.92 -10.28 -0.52
CA LEU A 270 14.04 -10.81 -1.30
C LEU A 270 14.18 -12.34 -1.14
N GLY A 271 13.54 -12.95 -0.13
CA GLY A 271 13.44 -14.40 -0.02
C GLY A 271 12.84 -15.07 -1.27
N PHE A 272 11.95 -14.39 -2.00
CA PHE A 272 11.40 -14.89 -3.26
C PHE A 272 12.43 -14.95 -4.39
N ALA A 273 13.58 -14.27 -4.28
CA ALA A 273 14.67 -14.44 -5.24
C ALA A 273 15.23 -15.87 -5.25
N PHE A 274 15.08 -16.61 -4.15
CA PHE A 274 15.52 -17.99 -4.02
C PHE A 274 14.51 -19.02 -4.53
N THR A 275 13.42 -18.59 -5.19
CA THR A 275 12.37 -19.51 -5.65
C THR A 275 12.94 -20.60 -6.58
N ARG A 276 13.72 -20.24 -7.61
CA ARG A 276 14.30 -21.20 -8.55
C ARG A 276 15.25 -22.23 -7.88
N PRO A 277 16.28 -21.83 -7.13
CA PRO A 277 17.18 -22.80 -6.49
C PRO A 277 16.46 -23.68 -5.46
N VAL A 278 15.54 -23.11 -4.69
CA VAL A 278 14.77 -23.87 -3.70
C VAL A 278 13.83 -24.87 -4.37
N VAL A 279 13.16 -24.50 -5.46
CA VAL A 279 12.30 -25.42 -6.22
C VAL A 279 13.11 -26.53 -6.89
N HIS A 280 14.30 -26.22 -7.41
CA HIS A 280 15.19 -27.23 -7.96
C HIS A 280 15.56 -28.29 -6.92
N HIS A 281 15.89 -27.88 -5.68
CA HIS A 281 16.37 -28.81 -4.65
C HIS A 281 15.26 -29.48 -3.83
N LEU A 282 14.13 -28.78 -3.58
CA LEU A 282 13.05 -29.24 -2.71
C LEU A 282 11.73 -29.50 -3.45
N GLY A 283 11.74 -29.39 -4.78
CA GLY A 283 10.54 -29.45 -5.62
C GLY A 283 9.55 -28.32 -5.29
N GLY A 284 8.28 -28.51 -5.68
CA GLY A 284 7.21 -27.53 -5.40
C GLY A 284 7.01 -27.24 -3.91
N GLY A 285 7.36 -28.18 -3.02
CA GLY A 285 7.31 -28.00 -1.56
C GLY A 285 8.26 -26.91 -1.05
N GLY A 286 9.33 -26.61 -1.78
CA GLY A 286 10.24 -25.51 -1.45
C GLY A 286 9.57 -24.14 -1.42
N VAL A 287 8.58 -23.88 -2.30
CA VAL A 287 7.84 -22.61 -2.34
C VAL A 287 7.09 -22.36 -1.03
N PHE A 288 6.50 -23.42 -0.45
CA PHE A 288 5.82 -23.34 0.85
C PHE A 288 6.78 -22.86 1.95
N TRP A 289 8.01 -23.39 1.98
CA TRP A 289 9.02 -23.01 2.96
C TRP A 289 9.50 -21.57 2.78
N ILE A 290 9.64 -21.08 1.54
CA ILE A 290 9.94 -19.66 1.29
C ILE A 290 8.82 -18.77 1.85
N ILE A 291 7.56 -19.06 1.50
CA ILE A 291 6.41 -18.29 1.96
C ILE A 291 6.36 -18.28 3.48
N LEU A 292 6.51 -19.44 4.12
CA LEU A 292 6.51 -19.56 5.58
C LEU A 292 7.65 -18.76 6.22
N GLY A 293 8.88 -18.88 5.69
CA GLY A 293 10.04 -18.14 6.19
C GLY A 293 9.86 -16.62 6.10
N VAL A 294 9.39 -16.12 4.95
CA VAL A 294 9.06 -14.70 4.77
C VAL A 294 7.96 -14.26 5.74
N MET A 295 6.89 -15.06 5.89
CA MET A 295 5.79 -14.75 6.82
C MET A 295 6.26 -14.70 8.28
N LEU A 296 7.09 -15.64 8.73
CA LEU A 296 7.64 -15.67 10.08
C LEU A 296 8.54 -14.47 10.34
N LEU A 297 9.46 -14.15 9.41
CA LEU A 297 10.33 -12.99 9.53
C LEU A 297 9.53 -11.67 9.56
N ARG A 298 8.50 -11.54 8.72
CA ARG A 298 7.60 -10.38 8.75
C ARG A 298 6.82 -10.29 10.05
N ARG A 299 6.31 -11.41 10.58
CA ARG A 299 5.60 -11.42 11.86
C ARG A 299 6.51 -11.00 13.01
N PHE A 300 7.75 -11.49 13.03
CA PHE A 300 8.75 -11.11 14.02
C PHE A 300 9.04 -9.60 13.99
N THR A 301 9.34 -9.06 12.81
CA THR A 301 9.66 -7.63 12.65
C THR A 301 8.44 -6.72 12.92
N GLN A 302 7.23 -7.16 12.57
CA GLN A 302 5.99 -6.46 12.92
C GLN A 302 5.74 -6.40 14.43
N ASN A 303 6.09 -7.46 15.18
CA ASN A 303 5.95 -7.43 16.64
C ASN A 303 6.90 -6.43 17.28
N ILE A 304 8.12 -6.27 16.74
CA ILE A 304 9.05 -5.21 17.17
C ILE A 304 8.46 -3.83 16.88
N ALA A 305 7.95 -3.60 15.66
CA ALA A 305 7.33 -2.33 15.29
C ALA A 305 6.16 -1.97 16.24
N LYS A 306 5.29 -2.93 16.56
CA LYS A 306 4.19 -2.72 17.52
C LYS A 306 4.65 -2.28 18.90
N LYS A 307 5.74 -2.86 19.40
CA LYS A 307 6.33 -2.45 20.70
C LYS A 307 6.86 -1.01 20.62
N MET A 308 7.40 -0.61 19.48
CA MET A 308 7.90 0.75 19.29
C MET A 308 6.78 1.79 19.16
N GLU A 309 5.64 1.44 18.57
CA GLU A 309 4.45 2.30 18.59
C GLU A 309 3.96 2.58 20.01
N SER A 310 3.85 1.54 20.84
CA SER A 310 3.47 1.71 22.26
C SER A 310 4.47 2.56 23.03
N ARG A 311 5.77 2.42 22.73
CA ARG A 311 6.82 3.24 23.34
C ARG A 311 6.72 4.70 22.88
N ALA A 312 6.53 4.93 21.58
CA ALA A 312 6.39 6.28 21.02
C ALA A 312 5.16 6.99 21.61
N ASP A 313 4.03 6.29 21.71
CA ASP A 313 2.82 6.79 22.37
C ASP A 313 3.13 7.20 23.82
N SER A 314 3.79 6.36 24.61
CA SER A 314 4.18 6.71 25.99
C SER A 314 5.15 7.89 26.10
N MET A 315 5.98 8.14 25.07
CA MET A 315 6.92 9.27 25.03
C MET A 315 6.27 10.58 24.56
N SER A 316 5.11 10.49 23.90
CA SER A 316 4.29 11.64 23.50
C SER A 316 3.37 12.13 24.61
N VAL A 317 3.13 11.31 25.63
CA VAL A 317 2.35 11.65 26.83
C VAL A 317 3.31 11.79 28.01
N LYS A 318 4.20 12.79 27.96
CA LYS A 318 5.13 13.05 29.07
C LYS A 318 4.41 13.70 30.25
N ASP A 319 3.48 14.59 29.93
CA ASP A 319 2.64 15.27 30.90
C ASP A 319 1.18 14.85 30.70
N GLU A 320 0.42 14.72 31.79
CA GLU A 320 -1.02 14.38 31.75
C GLU A 320 -1.82 15.33 30.85
N ALA A 321 -1.36 16.58 30.69
CA ALA A 321 -1.97 17.59 29.82
C ALA A 321 -1.73 17.34 28.32
N GLU A 322 -0.64 16.69 27.92
CA GLU A 322 -0.27 16.47 26.51
C GLU A 322 -1.07 15.32 25.87
N GLY A 323 -1.44 14.31 26.67
CA GLY A 323 -2.19 13.13 26.20
C GLY A 323 -3.47 13.47 25.46
N PRO A 324 -4.39 14.27 26.05
CA PRO A 324 -5.62 14.66 25.37
C PRO A 324 -5.39 15.49 24.10
N ILE A 325 -4.33 16.30 24.01
CA ILE A 325 -4.00 17.07 22.81
C ILE A 325 -3.57 16.12 21.69
N TYR A 326 -2.70 15.16 22.00
CA TYR A 326 -2.27 14.14 21.05
C TYR A 326 -3.44 13.28 20.55
N ALA A 327 -4.31 12.86 21.45
CA ALA A 327 -5.51 12.09 21.11
C ALA A 327 -6.44 12.83 20.14
N ARG A 328 -6.65 14.14 20.36
CA ARG A 328 -7.40 15.00 19.42
C ARG A 328 -6.69 15.15 18.07
N ALA A 329 -5.36 15.27 18.07
CA ALA A 329 -4.59 15.33 16.84
C ALA A 329 -4.76 14.04 16.01
N LEU A 330 -4.69 12.87 16.64
CA LEU A 330 -4.93 11.58 15.99
C LEU A 330 -6.36 11.45 15.47
N GLU A 331 -7.35 11.88 16.24
CA GLU A 331 -8.76 11.86 15.84
C GLU A 331 -8.97 12.67 14.56
N LYS A 332 -8.47 13.91 14.51
CA LYS A 332 -8.54 14.77 13.32
C LYS A 332 -7.86 14.16 12.11
N LEU A 333 -6.71 13.50 12.28
CA LEU A 333 -6.04 12.79 11.19
C LEU A 333 -6.86 11.60 10.68
N TYR A 334 -7.50 10.85 11.58
CA TYR A 334 -8.37 9.73 11.22
C TYR A 334 -9.64 10.20 10.52
N GLU A 335 -10.24 11.28 11.00
CA GLU A 335 -11.41 11.91 10.39
C GLU A 335 -11.07 12.43 8.99
N ALA A 336 -10.00 13.22 8.84
CA ALA A 336 -9.56 13.78 7.56
C ALA A 336 -9.26 12.68 6.52
N ASN A 337 -8.75 11.54 6.97
CA ASN A 337 -8.49 10.40 6.10
C ASN A 337 -9.65 9.43 5.96
N LEU A 338 -10.75 9.58 6.72
CA LEU A 338 -11.81 8.59 6.86
C LEU A 338 -11.23 7.18 7.14
N LEU A 339 -10.41 7.06 8.19
CA LEU A 339 -9.85 5.79 8.67
C LEU A 339 -10.70 5.23 9.81
N PRO A 340 -11.07 3.94 9.81
CA PRO A 340 -11.85 3.37 10.91
C PRO A 340 -11.18 3.57 12.28
N ALA A 341 -11.92 4.07 13.26
CA ALA A 341 -11.42 4.22 14.63
C ALA A 341 -11.10 2.87 15.29
N VAL A 342 -11.80 1.81 14.86
CA VAL A 342 -11.58 0.41 15.28
C VAL A 342 -11.37 -0.44 14.02
N MET A 343 -10.37 -1.33 14.03
CA MET A 343 -9.98 -2.16 12.88
C MET A 343 -10.27 -3.64 13.14
N THR A 344 -10.53 -4.44 12.10
CA THR A 344 -10.83 -5.88 12.24
C THR A 344 -9.65 -6.74 12.68
N LYS A 345 -8.43 -6.30 12.33
CA LYS A 345 -7.19 -7.00 12.68
C LYS A 345 -6.28 -5.99 13.37
N ARG A 346 -5.48 -6.45 14.32
CA ARG A 346 -4.42 -5.64 14.92
C ARG A 346 -3.36 -5.34 13.87
N LEU A 347 -3.47 -4.15 13.26
CA LEU A 347 -2.44 -3.52 12.45
C LEU A 347 -1.22 -3.18 13.32
N VAL A 348 -0.20 -2.56 12.74
CA VAL A 348 0.99 -2.12 13.49
C VAL A 348 0.59 -1.10 14.56
N HIS A 349 -0.37 -0.22 14.27
CA HIS A 349 -0.92 0.72 15.24
C HIS A 349 -2.13 0.13 15.99
N PRO A 350 -2.28 0.40 17.30
CA PRO A 350 -3.50 0.11 18.05
C PRO A 350 -4.73 0.85 17.50
N HIS A 351 -5.92 0.48 17.94
CA HIS A 351 -7.16 1.17 17.56
C HIS A 351 -7.14 2.62 18.05
N LEU A 352 -7.63 3.56 17.25
CA LEU A 352 -7.69 4.97 17.63
C LEU A 352 -8.45 5.15 18.95
N TYR A 353 -9.63 4.53 19.05
CA TYR A 353 -10.48 4.64 20.25
C TYR A 353 -9.72 4.25 21.52
N ASP A 354 -8.97 3.14 21.44
CA ASP A 354 -8.21 2.61 22.56
C ASP A 354 -7.01 3.54 22.88
N ARG A 355 -6.37 4.15 21.86
CA ARG A 355 -5.29 5.14 22.04
C ARG A 355 -5.79 6.43 22.68
N MET A 356 -6.95 6.93 22.27
CA MET A 356 -7.55 8.14 22.85
C MET A 356 -7.87 7.90 24.34
N THR A 357 -8.50 6.77 24.65
CA THR A 357 -8.83 6.40 26.04
C THR A 357 -7.56 6.24 26.88
N ALA A 358 -6.52 5.58 26.35
CA ALA A 358 -5.23 5.43 27.03
C ALA A 358 -4.51 6.77 27.25
N ALA A 359 -4.74 7.75 26.38
CA ALA A 359 -4.21 9.11 26.50
C ALA A 359 -5.10 10.03 27.37
N GLY A 360 -6.09 9.48 28.09
CA GLY A 360 -6.96 10.23 28.99
C GLY A 360 -8.09 10.99 28.31
N LEU A 361 -8.31 10.83 27.00
CA LEU A 361 -9.39 11.46 26.26
C LEU A 361 -10.53 10.45 26.02
N THR A 362 -11.70 10.72 26.60
CA THR A 362 -12.92 9.98 26.26
C THR A 362 -13.48 10.52 24.94
N PRO A 363 -13.56 9.72 23.86
CA PRO A 363 -14.10 10.18 22.58
C PRO A 363 -15.57 10.59 22.72
N ALA A 364 -16.00 11.60 21.95
CA ALA A 364 -17.39 12.08 21.96
C ALA A 364 -18.41 11.11 21.31
N TYR A 365 -17.94 9.95 20.85
CA TYR A 365 -18.74 8.91 20.22
C TYR A 365 -18.51 7.56 20.91
N PRO A 366 -19.51 6.67 20.95
CA PRO A 366 -19.32 5.32 21.48
C PRO A 366 -18.34 4.52 20.61
N ARG A 367 -17.68 3.52 21.20
CA ARG A 367 -16.72 2.66 20.49
C ARG A 367 -17.34 2.06 19.21
N PRO A 368 -16.90 2.45 18.00
CA PRO A 368 -17.53 1.98 16.77
C PRO A 368 -17.28 0.49 16.52
N ALA A 369 -18.17 -0.16 15.79
CA ALA A 369 -17.94 -1.51 15.32
C ALA A 369 -16.75 -1.56 14.33
N PRO A 370 -16.00 -2.68 14.26
CA PRO A 370 -14.99 -2.83 13.23
C PRO A 370 -15.62 -2.86 11.83
N PRO A 371 -14.87 -2.49 10.78
CA PRO A 371 -15.38 -2.54 9.41
C PRO A 371 -15.72 -3.96 8.98
N PRO A 372 -16.70 -4.16 8.09
CA PRO A 372 -16.96 -5.48 7.52
C PRO A 372 -15.69 -6.06 6.88
N GLN A 373 -15.47 -7.36 7.06
CA GLN A 373 -14.28 -8.00 6.52
C GLN A 373 -14.36 -8.21 5.01
N TRP A 374 -15.56 -8.56 4.53
CA TRP A 374 -15.82 -9.02 3.18
C TRP A 374 -17.08 -8.35 2.62
N HIS A 375 -17.12 -8.20 1.30
CA HIS A 375 -18.28 -7.80 0.52
C HIS A 375 -18.35 -8.70 -0.71
N TRP A 376 -19.53 -8.94 -1.26
CA TRP A 376 -19.67 -9.80 -2.44
C TRP A 376 -18.84 -9.27 -3.64
N THR A 377 -18.69 -7.94 -3.77
CA THR A 377 -17.85 -7.32 -4.83
C THR A 377 -16.38 -7.71 -4.73
N PHE A 378 -15.88 -8.01 -3.52
CA PHE A 378 -14.52 -8.52 -3.34
C PHE A 378 -14.36 -9.87 -4.03
N PHE A 379 -15.33 -10.77 -3.85
CA PHE A 379 -15.32 -12.08 -4.48
C PHE A 379 -15.58 -11.97 -5.98
N ALA A 380 -16.54 -11.14 -6.40
CA ALA A 380 -16.81 -10.87 -7.81
C ALA A 380 -15.56 -10.39 -8.57
N ALA A 381 -14.65 -9.67 -7.88
CA ALA A 381 -13.40 -9.21 -8.48
C ALA A 381 -12.37 -10.32 -8.73
N ILE A 382 -12.32 -11.36 -7.89
CA ILE A 382 -11.23 -12.36 -7.87
C ILE A 382 -11.69 -13.72 -8.44
N VAL A 383 -12.94 -14.11 -8.19
CA VAL A 383 -13.48 -15.42 -8.54
C VAL A 383 -13.35 -15.74 -10.03
N PRO A 384 -13.60 -14.83 -10.99
CA PRO A 384 -13.45 -15.14 -12.41
C PRO A 384 -12.03 -15.62 -12.76
N ALA A 385 -11.01 -14.95 -12.23
CA ALA A 385 -9.62 -15.31 -12.49
C ALA A 385 -9.23 -16.62 -11.79
N ALA A 386 -9.67 -16.81 -10.54
CA ALA A 386 -9.42 -18.05 -9.80
C ALA A 386 -10.11 -19.26 -10.42
N PHE A 387 -11.37 -19.09 -10.89
CA PHE A 387 -12.15 -20.13 -11.55
C PHE A 387 -11.49 -20.56 -12.86
N TRP A 388 -11.11 -19.61 -13.71
CA TRP A 388 -10.39 -19.93 -14.95
C TRP A 388 -9.08 -20.68 -14.68
N LEU A 389 -8.29 -20.24 -13.69
CA LEU A 389 -7.05 -20.91 -13.34
C LEU A 389 -7.30 -22.36 -12.88
N GLY A 390 -8.31 -22.59 -12.04
CA GLY A 390 -8.70 -23.92 -11.60
C GLY A 390 -9.16 -24.82 -12.74
N TRP A 391 -10.00 -24.29 -13.65
CA TRP A 391 -10.46 -25.00 -14.84
C TRP A 391 -9.30 -25.41 -15.75
N THR A 392 -8.39 -24.47 -16.06
CA THR A 392 -7.25 -24.70 -16.94
C THR A 392 -6.25 -25.69 -16.35
N LEU A 393 -6.09 -25.74 -15.02
CA LEU A 393 -5.27 -26.75 -14.34
C LEU A 393 -5.95 -28.12 -14.37
N ALA A 394 -7.26 -28.19 -14.13
CA ALA A 394 -8.02 -29.45 -14.17
C ALA A 394 -8.03 -30.08 -15.56
N ALA A 395 -8.11 -29.27 -16.63
CA ALA A 395 -8.11 -29.78 -18.01
C ALA A 395 -6.75 -30.34 -18.49
N LYS A 396 -5.67 -30.12 -17.74
CA LYS A 396 -4.31 -30.62 -18.05
C LYS A 396 -3.99 -31.96 -17.38
N HIS A 397 -4.87 -32.45 -16.51
CA HIS A 397 -4.79 -33.74 -15.82
C HIS A 397 -5.96 -34.61 -16.28
#